data_AF-A0A3M1FW24-F1
#
_entry.id   AF-A0A3M1FW24-F1
#
_cell.length_a   1.000
_cell.length_b   1.000
_cell.length_c   1.000
_cell.angle_alpha   90.00
_cell.angle_beta   90.00
_cell.angle_gamma   90.00
#
_symmetry.space_group_name_H-M   'P 1'
#
loop_
_entity.id
_entity.type
_entity.pdbx_description
1 polymer ?
#
loop_
_entity_poly.entity_id
_entity_poly.type
_entity_poly.pdbx_seq_one_letter_code
_entity_poly.pdbx_strand_id
1 'polypeptide(L)'
;MNTDQESGAQTGRTFSQGSLHERLEQALGQRPVQIGPLTGGCVGEVYRALMPSGEQVVVKVDQRPAPQLAREAYMLRYLKAHSRLPVPQVLHSAPDLLILEFLPGASAFGPEAEAHLAELVADLHG
;
A
#
# COMPACT_ATOMS: atom_id res chain seq x y z
N MET A 1 -12.25 -34.31 37.12
CA MET A 1 -13.19 -33.74 36.14
C MET A 1 -12.80 -32.29 35.93
N ASN A 2 -12.39 -31.95 34.69
CA ASN A 2 -12.21 -30.65 34.00
C ASN A 2 -11.73 -29.42 34.80
N THR A 3 -10.52 -28.87 34.55
CA THR A 3 -10.14 -27.93 33.46
C THR A 3 -11.21 -26.89 33.13
N ASP A 4 -10.87 -25.60 33.23
CA ASP A 4 -10.73 -24.76 32.05
C ASP A 4 -9.99 -23.45 32.37
N GLN A 5 -8.88 -23.27 31.66
CA GLN A 5 -8.18 -22.02 31.43
C GLN A 5 -8.96 -21.26 30.35
N GLU A 6 -9.43 -20.05 30.62
CA GLU A 6 -9.73 -19.09 29.56
C GLU A 6 -8.60 -18.06 29.48
N SER A 7 -7.56 -18.48 28.74
CA SER A 7 -6.59 -17.58 28.13
C SER A 7 -7.31 -16.82 27.01
N GLY A 8 -7.51 -15.51 27.20
CA GLY A 8 -8.08 -14.62 26.20
C GLY A 8 -7.21 -14.57 24.94
N ALA A 9 -7.70 -15.18 23.87
CA ALA A 9 -7.09 -15.13 22.56
C ALA A 9 -7.28 -13.73 21.94
N GLN A 10 -6.19 -12.97 21.81
CA GLN A 10 -6.14 -11.79 20.95
C GLN A 10 -5.37 -12.17 19.67
N THR A 11 -6.01 -12.93 18.78
CA THR A 11 -5.43 -13.30 17.48
C THR A 11 -5.62 -12.14 16.50
N GLY A 12 -4.53 -11.42 16.22
CA GLY A 12 -4.47 -10.48 15.09
C GLY A 12 -4.83 -11.21 13.80
N ARG A 13 -5.69 -10.62 12.96
CA ARG A 13 -6.09 -11.21 11.68
C ARG A 13 -4.93 -11.12 10.69
N THR A 14 -4.03 -12.10 10.69
CA THR A 14 -3.09 -12.30 9.59
C THR A 14 -3.88 -12.63 8.32
N PHE A 15 -3.74 -11.83 7.27
CA PHE A 15 -4.31 -12.20 5.97
C PHE A 15 -3.60 -13.46 5.45
N SER A 16 -4.37 -14.51 5.18
CA SER A 16 -3.85 -15.63 4.39
C SER A 16 -3.65 -15.14 2.95
N GLN A 17 -2.62 -15.65 2.25
CA GLN A 17 -2.40 -15.34 0.84
C GLN A 17 -3.67 -15.51 -0.01
N GLY A 18 -4.49 -16.53 0.27
CA GLY A 18 -5.77 -16.77 -0.40
C GLY A 18 -6.77 -15.61 -0.24
N SER A 19 -6.88 -15.06 0.98
CA SER A 19 -7.78 -13.93 1.26
C SER A 19 -7.37 -12.64 0.55
N LEU A 20 -6.07 -12.41 0.32
CA LEU A 20 -5.60 -11.19 -0.33
C LEU A 20 -5.86 -11.19 -1.84
N HIS A 21 -5.74 -12.36 -2.50
CA HIS A 21 -6.06 -12.48 -3.93
C HIS A 21 -7.54 -12.17 -4.20
N GLU A 22 -8.45 -12.67 -3.37
CA GLU A 22 -9.89 -12.43 -3.50
C GLU A 22 -10.23 -10.94 -3.32
N ARG A 23 -9.62 -10.27 -2.35
CA ARG A 23 -9.84 -8.84 -2.12
C ARG A 23 -9.34 -7.99 -3.29
N LEU A 24 -8.19 -8.34 -3.88
CA LEU A 24 -7.68 -7.66 -5.06
C LEU A 24 -8.58 -7.89 -6.27
N GLU A 25 -9.07 -9.12 -6.45
CA GLU A 25 -10.02 -9.46 -7.51
C GLU A 25 -11.32 -8.68 -7.39
N GLN A 26 -11.88 -8.57 -6.18
CA GLN A 26 -13.07 -7.74 -5.92
C GLN A 26 -12.81 -6.25 -6.17
N ALA A 27 -11.63 -5.75 -5.82
CA ALA A 27 -11.29 -4.34 -5.93
C ALA A 27 -10.96 -3.90 -7.36
N LEU A 28 -10.30 -4.76 -8.14
CA LEU A 28 -9.76 -4.43 -9.48
C LEU A 28 -10.48 -5.17 -10.62
N GLY A 29 -11.36 -6.12 -10.32
CA GLY A 29 -12.03 -6.98 -11.30
C GLY A 29 -11.14 -8.05 -11.94
N GLN A 30 -9.88 -8.17 -11.48
CA GLN A 30 -8.92 -9.14 -11.98
C GLN A 30 -8.15 -9.77 -10.83
N ARG A 31 -8.03 -11.09 -10.85
CA ARG A 31 -7.23 -11.83 -9.86
C ARG A 31 -5.73 -11.69 -10.16
N PRO A 32 -4.90 -11.30 -9.18
CA PRO A 32 -3.45 -11.25 -9.38
C PRO A 32 -2.88 -12.64 -9.59
N VAL A 33 -1.83 -12.74 -10.41
CA VAL A 33 -1.10 -13.97 -10.72
C VAL A 33 -0.13 -14.33 -9.60
N GLN A 34 0.44 -13.32 -8.95
CA GLN A 34 1.41 -13.48 -7.87
C GLN A 34 1.29 -12.32 -6.89
N ILE A 35 1.44 -12.61 -5.60
CA ILE A 35 1.57 -11.59 -4.55
C ILE A 35 2.79 -11.92 -3.68
N GLY A 36 3.71 -10.97 -3.54
CA GLY A 36 4.90 -11.10 -2.69
C GLY A 36 5.08 -9.89 -1.79
N PRO A 37 5.71 -10.04 -0.60
CA PRO A 37 6.00 -8.92 0.28
C PRO A 37 6.93 -7.92 -0.41
N LEU A 38 6.70 -6.64 -0.20
CA LEU A 38 7.60 -5.56 -0.58
C LEU A 38 8.34 -5.10 0.67
N THR A 39 9.57 -5.59 0.84
CA THR A 39 10.42 -5.28 2.00
C THR A 39 10.95 -3.86 1.91
N GLY A 40 10.88 -3.10 3.02
CA GLY A 40 11.47 -1.74 3.09
C GLY A 40 10.66 -0.66 3.83
N GLY A 41 9.47 -0.96 4.39
CA GLY A 41 8.65 0.02 5.11
C GLY A 41 8.50 -0.27 6.61
N CYS A 42 8.66 0.75 7.47
CA CYS A 42 8.64 0.62 8.93
C CYS A 42 7.25 0.52 9.60
N VAL A 43 6.12 0.60 8.87
CA VAL A 43 4.82 0.87 9.51
C VAL A 43 3.64 -0.01 9.04
N GLY A 44 3.79 -0.89 8.05
CA GLY A 44 2.67 -1.73 7.60
C GLY A 44 3.03 -2.87 6.67
N GLU A 45 2.08 -3.79 6.47
CA GLU A 45 2.21 -4.88 5.51
C GLU A 45 2.01 -4.33 4.10
N VAL A 46 3.10 -4.35 3.33
CA VAL A 46 3.10 -3.90 1.94
C VAL A 46 3.45 -5.09 1.06
N TYR A 47 2.67 -5.26 0.00
CA TYR A 47 2.87 -6.31 -0.99
C TYR A 47 2.96 -5.70 -2.39
N ARG A 48 3.64 -6.44 -3.26
CA ARG A 48 3.63 -6.23 -4.71
C ARG A 48 2.80 -7.35 -5.33
N ALA A 49 1.82 -6.99 -6.15
CA ALA A 49 1.00 -7.93 -6.90
C ALA A 49 1.26 -7.80 -8.40
N LEU A 50 1.44 -8.94 -9.09
CA LEU A 50 1.52 -9.03 -10.55
C LEU A 50 0.12 -9.30 -11.10
N MET A 51 -0.38 -8.41 -11.94
CA MET A 51 -1.69 -8.54 -12.57
C MET A 51 -1.60 -9.39 -13.85
N PRO A 52 -2.71 -9.99 -14.32
CA PRO A 52 -2.72 -10.79 -15.55
C PRO A 52 -2.25 -10.03 -16.80
N SER A 53 -2.39 -8.70 -16.83
CA SER A 53 -1.87 -7.83 -17.90
C SER A 53 -0.34 -7.73 -17.93
N GLY A 54 0.35 -8.19 -16.89
CA GLY A 54 1.78 -7.99 -16.68
C GLY A 54 2.12 -6.72 -15.87
N GLU A 55 1.13 -5.86 -15.64
CA GLU A 55 1.28 -4.68 -14.78
C GLU A 55 1.45 -5.08 -13.31
N GLN A 56 2.05 -4.19 -12.53
CA GLN A 56 2.27 -4.40 -11.12
C GLN A 56 1.58 -3.31 -10.31
N VAL A 57 1.11 -3.70 -9.13
CA VAL A 57 0.48 -2.77 -8.18
C VAL A 57 1.10 -2.95 -6.80
N VAL A 58 1.09 -1.87 -6.02
CA VAL A 58 1.42 -1.89 -4.60
C VAL A 58 0.14 -2.07 -3.81
N VAL A 59 0.16 -2.99 -2.86
CA VAL A 59 -0.96 -3.29 -1.97
C VAL A 59 -0.53 -3.00 -0.55
N LYS A 60 -1.22 -2.10 0.12
CA LYS A 60 -1.03 -1.82 1.54
C LYS A 60 -2.22 -2.36 2.33
N VAL A 61 -1.93 -2.99 3.45
CA VAL A 61 -2.92 -3.60 4.33
C VAL A 61 -2.75 -3.07 5.75
N ASP A 62 -3.86 -2.72 6.38
CA ASP A 62 -3.89 -2.24 7.76
C ASP A 62 -4.78 -3.14 8.62
N GLN A 63 -4.14 -3.95 9.46
CA GLN A 63 -4.81 -4.94 10.31
C GLN A 63 -5.19 -4.38 11.70
N ARG A 64 -4.96 -3.09 11.96
CA ARG A 64 -5.29 -2.48 13.26
C ARG A 64 -6.81 -2.44 13.48
N PRO A 65 -7.29 -2.41 14.73
CA PRO A 65 -8.73 -2.32 15.03
C PRO A 65 -9.44 -1.11 14.42
N ALA A 66 -8.71 0.00 14.21
CA ALA A 66 -9.20 1.21 13.56
C ALA A 66 -8.29 1.55 12.37
N PRO A 67 -8.51 0.91 11.20
CA PRO A 67 -7.65 1.05 10.05
C PRO A 67 -7.89 2.39 9.35
N GLN A 68 -6.83 3.02 8.84
CA GLN A 68 -6.84 4.42 8.40
C GLN A 68 -6.22 4.66 7.02
N LEU A 69 -6.10 3.64 6.17
CA LEU A 69 -5.48 3.78 4.84
C LEU A 69 -6.26 4.68 3.88
N ALA A 70 -7.56 4.88 4.10
CA ALA A 70 -8.35 5.87 3.37
C ALA A 70 -7.79 7.31 3.51
N ARG A 71 -7.15 7.63 4.65
CA ARG A 71 -6.47 8.92 4.84
C ARG A 71 -5.26 9.06 3.91
N GLU A 72 -4.47 8.01 3.77
CA GLU A 72 -3.32 8.00 2.87
C GLU A 72 -3.77 8.18 1.41
N ALA A 73 -4.82 7.47 1.00
CA ALA A 73 -5.41 7.64 -0.34
C ALA A 73 -5.88 9.07 -0.60
N TYR A 74 -6.53 9.71 0.39
CA TYR A 74 -6.91 11.12 0.32
C TYR A 74 -5.68 12.01 0.12
N MET A 75 -4.63 11.82 0.91
CA MET A 75 -3.39 12.61 0.81
C MET A 75 -2.73 12.46 -0.56
N LEU A 76 -2.62 11.25 -1.10
CA LEU A 76 -2.05 11.01 -2.43
C LEU A 76 -2.87 11.68 -3.53
N ARG A 77 -4.20 11.58 -3.48
CA ARG A 77 -5.08 12.28 -4.43
C ARG A 77 -4.95 13.79 -4.32
N TYR A 78 -4.86 14.32 -3.11
CA TYR A 78 -4.65 15.75 -2.86
C TYR A 78 -3.32 16.20 -3.48
N LEU A 79 -2.20 15.53 -3.17
CA LEU A 79 -0.90 15.86 -3.73
C LEU A 79 -0.90 15.79 -5.25
N LYS A 80 -1.55 14.78 -5.85
CA LYS A 80 -1.66 14.64 -7.31
C LYS A 80 -2.42 15.81 -7.95
N ALA A 81 -3.45 16.31 -7.28
CA ALA A 81 -4.30 17.39 -7.79
C ALA A 81 -3.71 18.79 -7.56
N HIS A 82 -2.91 18.96 -6.51
CA HIS A 82 -2.49 20.27 -6.01
C HIS A 82 -0.97 20.50 -6.06
N SER A 83 -0.18 19.57 -6.58
CA SER A 83 1.25 19.73 -6.71
C SER A 83 1.78 19.09 -7.99
N ARG A 84 3.04 19.39 -8.31
CA ARG A 84 3.80 18.74 -9.38
C ARG A 84 4.51 17.46 -8.93
N LEU A 85 4.27 16.99 -7.70
CA LEU A 85 4.95 15.80 -7.19
C LEU A 85 4.55 14.55 -7.98
N PRO A 86 5.53 13.70 -8.36
CA PRO A 86 5.26 12.41 -8.99
C PRO A 86 4.81 11.39 -7.94
N VAL A 87 3.57 11.52 -7.47
CA VAL A 87 2.94 10.56 -6.55
C VAL A 87 2.22 9.44 -7.33
N PRO A 88 2.16 8.21 -6.78
CA PRO A 88 1.47 7.10 -7.44
C PRO A 88 -0.04 7.34 -7.55
N GLN A 89 -0.65 6.84 -8.61
CA GLN A 89 -2.11 6.81 -8.74
C GLN A 89 -2.75 5.89 -7.68
N VAL A 90 -3.87 6.32 -7.12
CA VAL A 90 -4.74 5.48 -6.27
C VAL A 90 -5.70 4.69 -7.14
N LEU A 91 -5.51 3.37 -7.21
CA LEU A 91 -6.36 2.45 -7.99
C LEU A 91 -7.58 1.98 -7.20
N HIS A 92 -7.40 1.73 -5.89
CA HIS A 92 -8.49 1.37 -4.97
C HIS A 92 -8.21 1.92 -3.58
N SER A 93 -9.26 2.28 -2.84
CA SER A 93 -9.14 2.75 -1.46
C SER A 93 -10.30 2.26 -0.59
N ALA A 94 -9.92 1.66 0.54
CA ALA A 94 -10.77 1.29 1.66
C ALA A 94 -10.02 1.60 2.98
N PRO A 95 -10.68 1.58 4.15
CA PRO A 95 -10.02 1.81 5.43
C PRO A 95 -8.83 0.90 5.70
N ASP A 96 -8.92 -0.38 5.32
CA ASP A 96 -7.95 -1.45 5.62
C ASP A 96 -7.17 -1.97 4.39
N LEU A 97 -7.45 -1.43 3.19
CA LEU A 97 -6.80 -1.81 1.93
C LEU A 97 -6.61 -0.60 1.03
N LEU A 98 -5.37 -0.42 0.57
CA LEU A 98 -5.03 0.61 -0.42
C LEU A 98 -4.24 -0.04 -1.54
N ILE A 99 -4.71 0.14 -2.78
CA ILE A 99 -4.03 -0.34 -3.98
C ILE A 99 -3.57 0.86 -4.78
N LEU A 100 -2.27 0.89 -5.08
CA LEU A 100 -1.59 1.98 -5.77
C LEU A 100 -0.91 1.46 -7.03
N GLU A 101 -0.71 2.37 -7.97
CA GLU A 101 0.28 2.22 -9.05
C GLU A 101 1.65 1.82 -8.47
N PHE A 102 2.31 0.86 -9.11
CA PHE A 102 3.70 0.56 -8.81
C PHE A 102 4.63 1.51 -9.56
N LEU A 103 5.39 2.32 -8.81
CA LEU A 103 6.42 3.17 -9.38
C LEU A 103 7.78 2.45 -9.33
N PRO A 104 8.47 2.25 -10.46
CA PRO A 104 9.82 1.71 -10.45
C PRO A 104 10.77 2.71 -9.78
N GLY A 105 11.58 2.23 -8.84
CA GLY A 105 12.57 3.04 -8.13
C GLY A 105 13.91 2.32 -8.02
N ALA A 106 14.98 3.10 -7.86
CA ALA A 106 16.32 2.61 -7.56
C ALA A 106 16.78 3.17 -6.21
N SER A 107 17.72 2.50 -5.55
CA SER A 107 18.24 2.93 -4.25
C SER A 107 19.38 3.94 -4.33
N ALA A 108 19.85 4.24 -5.54
CA ALA A 108 20.93 5.19 -5.81
C ALA A 108 20.38 6.33 -6.66
N PHE A 109 20.55 7.57 -6.17
CA PHE A 109 20.13 8.79 -6.86
C PHE A 109 21.35 9.63 -7.18
N GLY A 110 21.33 10.28 -8.34
CA GLY A 110 22.37 11.22 -8.74
C GLY A 110 22.04 12.66 -8.31
N PRO A 111 23.01 13.58 -8.34
CA PRO A 111 22.81 14.98 -7.94
C PRO A 111 21.65 15.68 -8.64
N GLU A 112 21.40 15.36 -9.91
CA GLU A 112 20.27 15.92 -10.68
C GLU A 112 18.90 15.49 -10.12
N ALA A 113 18.77 14.23 -9.70
CA ALA A 113 17.54 13.72 -9.11
C ALA A 113 17.28 14.36 -7.72
N GLU A 114 18.34 14.57 -6.94
CA GLU A 114 18.28 15.23 -5.64
C GLU A 114 17.92 16.72 -5.77
N ALA A 115 18.53 17.44 -6.71
CA ALA A 115 18.22 18.84 -6.99
C ALA A 115 16.76 19.00 -7.45
N HIS A 116 16.32 18.15 -8.37
CA HIS A 116 14.92 18.15 -8.82
C HIS A 116 13.95 17.84 -7.67
N LEU A 117 14.27 16.88 -6.79
CA LEU A 117 13.47 16.63 -5.58
C LEU A 117 13.40 17.88 -4.68
N ALA A 118 14.51 18.59 -4.48
CA ALA A 118 14.54 19.79 -3.65
C ALA A 118 13.62 20.89 -4.21
N GLU A 119 13.63 21.10 -5.53
CA GLU A 119 12.71 22.04 -6.20
C GLU A 119 11.25 21.64 -6.00
N LEU A 120 10.91 20.36 -6.23
CA LEU A 120 9.55 19.84 -6.04
C LEU A 120 9.04 20.00 -4.60
N VAL A 121 9.91 19.79 -3.61
CA VAL A 121 9.56 19.91 -2.19
C VAL A 121 9.52 21.37 -1.74
N ALA A 122 10.34 22.25 -2.30
CA ALA A 122 10.25 23.68 -2.06
C ALA A 122 8.91 24.24 -2.58
N ASP A 123 8.52 23.89 -3.81
CA ASP A 123 7.24 24.28 -4.41
C ASP A 123 6.02 23.77 -3.63
N LEU A 124 6.16 22.63 -2.93
CA LEU A 124 5.09 22.09 -2.09
C LEU A 124 4.80 22.97 -0.86
N HIS A 125 5.81 23.69 -0.34
CA HIS A 125 5.75 24.42 0.91
C HIS A 125 5.74 25.96 0.74
N GLY A 126 5.98 26.47 -0.46
CA GLY A 126 5.95 27.90 -0.80
C GLY A 126 4.54 28.40 -1.12
#